data_AF-A0A8S8YFC2-F1
#
_entry.id   AF-A0A8S8YFC2-F1
#
_cell.length_a   1.000
_cell.length_b   1.000
_cell.length_c   1.000
_cell.angle_alpha   90.00
_cell.angle_beta   90.00
_cell.angle_gamma   90.00
#
_symmetry.space_group_name_H-M   'P 1'
#
loop_
_entity.id
_entity.type
_entity.pdbx_description
1 polymer ?
#
loop_
_entity_poly.entity_id
_entity_poly.type
_entity_poly.pdbx_seq_one_letter_code
_entity_poly.pdbx_strand_id
1 'polypeptide(L)'
;MIKNGFFVQSLADSTAPLLKLGLSNDEAFLFSLTDNCRLDIHNTSSWVREQSINLCSNGQGRSLQQLDQRLMLGMSNGRVFSLDIDTLAVTQEFSVQGEVTRFFPKLMARGFHLHIIWQHLRGFTFPDADRDDDGVVDGLDEFPDDPNESADLDGDGVGDNADWAPNDASETMDSDNEV
;
A
#
# COMPACT_ATOMS: atom_id res chain seq x y z
N MET A 1 -24.68 4.08 -13.57
CA MET A 1 -25.10 3.25 -12.42
C MET A 1 -26.18 2.26 -12.81
N ILE A 2 -26.24 1.12 -12.14
CA ILE A 2 -27.22 0.06 -12.38
C ILE A 2 -27.93 -0.28 -11.06
N LYS A 3 -29.26 -0.30 -11.05
CA LYS A 3 -30.08 -0.76 -9.92
C LYS A 3 -30.94 -1.91 -10.39
N ASN A 4 -30.82 -3.08 -9.75
CA ASN A 4 -31.54 -4.31 -10.14
C ASN A 4 -31.34 -4.69 -11.62
N GLY A 5 -30.16 -4.47 -12.17
CA GLY A 5 -29.86 -4.76 -13.59
C GLY A 5 -30.33 -3.70 -14.58
N PHE A 6 -31.03 -2.65 -14.14
CA PHE A 6 -31.47 -1.55 -15.00
C PHE A 6 -30.56 -0.34 -14.88
N PHE A 7 -30.21 0.24 -16.02
CA PHE A 7 -29.50 1.51 -16.08
C PHE A 7 -30.36 2.61 -15.44
N VAL A 8 -29.79 3.31 -14.47
CA VAL A 8 -30.47 4.41 -13.76
C VAL A 8 -30.08 5.75 -14.38
N GLN A 9 -28.77 6.02 -14.41
CA GLN A 9 -28.23 7.32 -14.80
C GLN A 9 -26.74 7.23 -15.13
N SER A 10 -26.27 8.17 -15.96
CA SER A 10 -24.86 8.47 -16.21
C SER A 10 -24.52 9.82 -15.58
N LEU A 11 -23.39 9.90 -14.87
CA LEU A 11 -22.79 11.14 -14.40
C LEU A 11 -21.64 11.47 -15.36
N ALA A 12 -21.77 12.53 -16.14
CA ALA A 12 -20.80 12.90 -17.19
C ALA A 12 -20.10 14.24 -16.92
N ASP A 13 -20.18 14.73 -15.68
CA ASP A 13 -19.74 16.08 -15.33
C ASP A 13 -18.23 16.20 -15.07
N SER A 14 -17.51 15.07 -15.09
CA SER A 14 -16.06 15.04 -15.01
C SER A 14 -15.44 15.27 -16.39
N THR A 15 -14.54 16.25 -16.46
CA THR A 15 -13.77 16.58 -17.67
C THR A 15 -12.41 15.87 -17.71
N ALA A 16 -12.17 14.98 -16.75
CA ALA A 16 -10.90 14.31 -16.55
C ALA A 16 -11.11 12.81 -16.24
N PRO A 17 -10.15 11.95 -16.63
CA PRO A 17 -10.11 10.56 -16.21
C PRO A 17 -10.32 10.38 -14.71
N LEU A 18 -11.27 9.51 -14.37
CA LEU A 18 -11.56 9.10 -13.01
C LEU A 18 -10.53 8.04 -12.57
N LEU A 19 -9.87 8.28 -11.43
CA LEU A 19 -8.84 7.38 -10.92
C LEU A 19 -9.30 6.59 -9.70
N LYS A 20 -10.07 7.22 -8.81
CA LYS A 20 -10.56 6.56 -7.61
C LYS A 20 -12.02 6.93 -7.34
N LEU A 21 -12.79 5.93 -6.93
CA LEU A 21 -14.13 6.08 -6.39
C LEU A 21 -14.12 5.64 -4.94
N GLY A 22 -14.94 6.30 -4.13
CA GLY A 22 -15.20 5.89 -2.75
C GLY A 22 -16.61 6.30 -2.36
N LEU A 23 -17.26 5.47 -1.55
CA LEU A 23 -18.47 5.86 -0.85
C LEU A 23 -18.08 6.30 0.56
N SER A 24 -18.90 7.17 1.11
CA SER A 24 -18.93 7.41 2.55
C SER A 24 -19.45 6.17 3.29
N ASN A 25 -19.10 6.04 4.56
CA ASN A 25 -19.49 4.90 5.39
C ASN A 25 -21.00 4.77 5.58
N ASP A 26 -21.73 5.88 5.55
CA ASP A 26 -23.19 5.94 5.56
C ASP A 26 -23.81 5.90 4.15
N GLU A 27 -22.96 5.75 3.12
CA GLU A 27 -23.29 5.76 1.70
C GLU A 27 -24.02 7.03 1.23
N ALA A 28 -24.04 8.13 2.00
CA ALA A 28 -24.74 9.36 1.64
C ALA A 28 -24.08 10.12 0.49
N PHE A 29 -22.77 9.96 0.37
CA PHE A 29 -21.92 10.61 -0.63
C PHE A 29 -21.09 9.62 -1.44
N LEU A 30 -20.99 9.91 -2.74
CA LEU A 30 -20.05 9.33 -3.68
C LEU A 30 -18.93 10.35 -3.96
N PHE A 31 -17.70 9.90 -3.72
CA PHE A 31 -16.48 10.64 -3.98
C PHE A 31 -15.82 10.15 -5.25
N SER A 32 -15.48 11.10 -6.12
CA SER A 32 -14.84 10.85 -7.41
C SER A 32 -13.55 11.65 -7.47
N LEU A 33 -12.42 10.95 -7.49
CA LEU A 33 -11.09 11.55 -7.54
C LEU A 33 -10.47 11.34 -8.91
N THR A 34 -10.06 12.43 -9.55
CA THR A 34 -9.60 12.44 -10.95
C THR A 34 -8.08 12.55 -11.09
N ASP A 35 -7.60 12.44 -12.34
CA ASP A 35 -6.20 12.60 -12.70
C ASP A 35 -5.70 14.06 -12.73
N ASN A 36 -6.59 15.03 -12.67
CA ASN A 36 -6.26 16.45 -12.68
C ASN A 36 -6.50 17.12 -11.33
N CYS A 37 -6.20 16.39 -10.24
CA CYS A 37 -6.30 16.91 -8.88
C CYS A 37 -7.71 17.35 -8.43
N ARG A 38 -8.77 16.78 -8.99
CA ARG A 38 -10.13 17.18 -8.65
C ARG A 38 -10.83 16.11 -7.84
N LEU A 39 -11.49 16.53 -6.78
CA LEU A 39 -12.45 15.74 -6.03
C LEU A 39 -13.85 16.27 -6.31
N ASP A 40 -14.69 15.44 -6.93
CA ASP A 40 -16.11 15.71 -7.07
C ASP A 40 -16.90 14.89 -6.05
N ILE A 41 -17.85 15.53 -5.37
CA ILE A 41 -18.68 14.93 -4.33
C ILE A 41 -20.13 14.98 -4.78
N HIS A 42 -20.77 13.81 -4.84
CA HIS A 42 -22.17 13.68 -5.24
C HIS A 42 -22.99 13.10 -4.10
N ASN A 43 -24.20 13.60 -3.91
CA ASN A 43 -25.17 12.98 -3.02
C ASN A 43 -25.74 11.73 -3.71
N THR A 44 -25.81 10.60 -3.01
CA THR A 44 -26.26 9.31 -3.58
C THR A 44 -27.77 9.14 -3.57
N SER A 45 -28.51 10.02 -2.87
CA SER A 45 -29.96 10.05 -2.92
C SER A 45 -30.48 10.88 -4.09
N SER A 46 -29.89 12.06 -4.33
CA SER A 46 -30.30 12.97 -5.40
C SER A 46 -29.47 12.85 -6.69
N TRP A 47 -28.27 12.25 -6.61
CA TRP A 47 -27.28 12.15 -7.70
C TRP A 47 -26.82 13.51 -8.25
N VAL A 48 -27.00 14.57 -7.46
CA VAL A 48 -26.50 15.91 -7.77
C VAL A 48 -25.08 16.06 -7.21
N ARG A 49 -24.21 16.74 -7.96
CA ARG A 49 -22.89 17.14 -7.48
C ARG A 49 -23.03 18.27 -6.46
N GLU A 50 -22.77 17.97 -5.20
CA GLU A 50 -22.80 18.92 -4.08
C GLU A 50 -21.56 19.80 -4.10
N GLN A 51 -20.40 19.23 -4.45
CA GLN A 51 -19.14 19.95 -4.42
C GLN A 51 -18.17 19.47 -5.49
N SER A 52 -17.33 20.40 -5.95
CA SER A 52 -16.19 20.14 -6.80
C SER A 52 -15.00 20.92 -6.27
N ILE A 53 -13.95 20.21 -5.87
CA ILE A 53 -12.79 20.78 -5.19
C ILE A 53 -11.56 20.55 -6.04
N ASN A 54 -10.86 21.64 -6.38
CA ASN A 54 -9.53 21.57 -6.98
C ASN A 54 -8.49 21.51 -5.86
N LEU A 55 -7.88 20.34 -5.67
CA LEU A 55 -6.95 20.07 -4.58
C LEU A 55 -5.53 20.58 -4.90
N CYS A 56 -5.08 20.42 -6.14
CA CYS A 56 -3.76 20.79 -6.61
C CYS A 56 -3.75 21.30 -8.06
N SER A 57 -2.66 21.97 -8.44
CA SER A 57 -2.38 22.39 -9.82
C SER A 57 -1.69 21.30 -10.64
N ASN A 58 -1.06 20.32 -9.99
CA ASN A 58 -0.33 19.22 -10.60
C ASN A 58 -0.36 17.99 -9.69
N GLY A 59 -0.56 16.80 -10.27
CA GLY A 59 -0.67 15.54 -9.53
C GLY A 59 -1.95 14.78 -9.88
N GLN A 60 -1.97 13.51 -9.51
CA GLN A 60 -3.08 12.59 -9.76
C GLN A 60 -3.60 12.09 -8.43
N GLY A 61 -4.91 11.88 -8.32
CA GLY A 61 -5.50 11.22 -7.17
C GLY A 61 -5.12 9.75 -7.09
N ARG A 62 -4.63 9.29 -5.94
CA ARG A 62 -4.09 7.92 -5.78
C ARG A 62 -4.80 7.13 -4.70
N SER A 63 -5.04 7.78 -3.57
CA SER A 63 -5.74 7.17 -2.45
C SER A 63 -6.88 8.05 -1.97
N LEU A 64 -7.91 7.36 -1.54
CA LEU A 64 -9.15 7.94 -1.05
C LEU A 64 -9.65 6.98 0.03
N GLN A 65 -9.77 7.46 1.26
CA GLN A 65 -10.17 6.62 2.38
C GLN A 65 -10.83 7.44 3.47
N GLN A 66 -12.02 7.04 3.87
CA GLN A 66 -12.65 7.61 5.06
C GLN A 66 -12.05 6.98 6.32
N LEU A 67 -11.61 7.83 7.23
CA LEU A 67 -11.16 7.51 8.58
C LEU A 67 -12.01 8.30 9.57
N ASP A 68 -12.94 7.63 10.22
CA ASP A 68 -13.94 8.25 11.11
C ASP A 68 -14.71 9.38 10.39
N GLN A 69 -14.68 10.60 10.91
CA GLN A 69 -15.32 11.80 10.34
C GLN A 69 -14.46 12.51 9.29
N ARG A 70 -13.34 11.91 8.87
CA ARG A 70 -12.42 12.53 7.92
C ARG A 70 -12.31 11.72 6.65
N LEU A 71 -12.41 12.37 5.51
CA LEU A 71 -12.02 11.80 4.24
C LEU A 71 -10.56 12.17 3.96
N MET A 72 -9.71 11.15 3.91
CA MET A 72 -8.29 11.29 3.59
C MET A 72 -8.08 11.08 2.10
N LEU A 73 -7.33 11.99 1.47
CA LEU A 73 -6.96 11.91 0.07
C LEU A 73 -5.45 12.01 -0.07
N GLY A 74 -4.87 11.09 -0.83
CA GLY A 74 -3.46 11.08 -1.14
C GLY A 74 -3.21 11.22 -2.63
N MET A 75 -2.23 12.02 -2.98
CA MET A 75 -1.90 12.39 -4.35
C MET A 75 -0.56 11.80 -4.80
N SER A 76 -0.34 11.75 -6.11
CA SER A 76 0.91 11.28 -6.72
C SER A 76 2.10 12.21 -6.50
N ASN A 77 1.86 13.47 -6.17
CA ASN A 77 2.88 14.47 -5.85
C ASN A 77 3.21 14.53 -4.35
N GLY A 78 2.63 13.64 -3.54
CA GLY A 78 2.86 13.59 -2.09
C GLY A 78 2.02 14.52 -1.25
N ARG A 79 1.11 15.29 -1.84
CA ARG A 79 0.13 16.04 -1.05
C ARG A 79 -0.92 15.11 -0.46
N VAL A 80 -1.27 15.39 0.78
CA VAL A 80 -2.33 14.72 1.54
C VAL A 80 -3.32 15.77 1.98
N PHE A 81 -4.60 15.49 1.76
CA PHE A 81 -5.71 16.32 2.21
C PHE A 81 -6.59 15.55 3.19
N SER A 82 -7.05 16.26 4.22
CA SER A 82 -8.09 15.77 5.12
C SER A 82 -9.30 16.67 4.98
N LEU A 83 -10.43 16.09 4.61
CA LEU A 83 -11.72 16.78 4.56
C LEU A 83 -12.58 16.30 5.72
N ASP A 84 -13.34 17.21 6.29
CA ASP A 84 -14.40 16.87 7.23
C ASP A 84 -15.64 16.40 6.46
N ILE A 85 -16.21 15.26 6.83
CA ILE A 85 -17.29 14.61 6.06
C ILE A 85 -18.64 15.32 6.22
N ASP A 86 -18.83 16.02 7.34
CA ASP A 86 -20.10 16.68 7.67
C ASP A 86 -20.20 18.05 6.97
N THR A 87 -19.08 18.78 6.93
CA THR A 87 -18.98 20.11 6.32
C THR A 87 -18.47 20.09 4.89
N LEU A 88 -17.87 18.97 4.46
CA LEU A 88 -17.19 18.79 3.18
C LEU A 88 -16.05 19.82 2.93
N ALA A 89 -15.55 20.43 4.00
CA ALA A 89 -14.47 21.40 3.93
C ALA A 89 -13.11 20.70 4.08
N VAL A 90 -12.11 21.19 3.35
CA VAL A 90 -10.71 20.80 3.57
C VAL A 90 -10.27 21.38 4.92
N THR A 91 -9.94 20.51 5.87
CA THR A 91 -9.55 20.92 7.23
C THR A 91 -8.04 20.90 7.43
N GLN A 92 -7.33 19.99 6.76
CA GLN A 92 -5.88 19.87 6.88
C GLN A 92 -5.25 19.52 5.54
N GLU A 93 -4.03 19.98 5.38
CA GLU A 93 -3.18 19.65 4.26
C GLU A 93 -1.73 19.53 4.74
N PHE A 94 -1.04 18.50 4.26
CA PHE A 94 0.40 18.37 4.42
C PHE A 94 1.01 17.65 3.21
N SER A 95 2.34 17.62 3.15
CA SER A 95 3.07 16.96 2.07
C SER A 95 4.04 15.94 2.63
N VAL A 96 4.23 14.86 1.89
CA VAL A 96 5.23 13.82 2.14
C VAL A 96 6.09 13.64 0.90
N GLN A 97 7.25 13.02 1.08
CA GLN A 97 8.10 12.61 -0.03
C GLN A 97 7.50 11.36 -0.70
N GLY A 98 6.93 11.51 -1.89
CA GLY A 98 6.49 10.39 -2.74
C GLY A 98 5.01 10.33 -3.02
N GLU A 99 4.57 9.26 -3.65
CA GLU A 99 3.16 9.07 -3.97
C GLU A 99 2.44 8.40 -2.80
N VAL A 100 1.30 8.97 -2.39
CA VAL A 100 0.50 8.47 -1.27
C VAL A 100 -0.54 7.48 -1.79
N THR A 101 -0.23 6.19 -1.69
CA THR A 101 -1.02 5.11 -2.32
C THR A 101 -2.09 4.51 -1.42
N ARG A 102 -1.95 4.62 -0.10
CA ARG A 102 -2.92 4.06 0.87
C ARG A 102 -2.79 4.69 2.26
N PHE A 103 -3.90 4.69 3.01
CA PHE A 103 -3.93 5.00 4.44
C PHE A 103 -4.22 3.72 5.24
N PHE A 104 -3.59 3.58 6.40
CA PHE A 104 -3.85 2.46 7.30
C PHE A 104 -4.30 3.00 8.65
N PRO A 105 -5.56 2.83 9.05
CA PRO A 105 -6.00 3.23 10.38
C PRO A 105 -5.25 2.43 11.45
N LYS A 106 -4.91 3.07 12.57
CA LYS A 106 -4.39 2.36 13.73
C LYS A 106 -5.54 1.66 14.46
N LEU A 107 -5.44 0.35 14.65
CA LEU A 107 -6.50 -0.46 15.26
C LEU A 107 -6.69 -0.21 16.76
N MET A 108 -5.65 0.29 17.45
CA MET A 108 -5.65 0.45 18.91
C MET A 108 -5.28 1.86 19.39
N ALA A 109 -5.13 2.82 18.49
CA ALA A 109 -4.74 4.19 18.83
C ALA A 109 -5.34 5.20 17.87
N ARG A 110 -5.39 6.48 18.27
CA ARG A 110 -5.76 7.56 17.35
C ARG A 110 -4.66 7.76 16.30
N GLY A 111 -5.07 7.83 15.03
CA GLY A 111 -4.19 8.15 13.90
C GLY A 111 -4.15 7.06 12.83
N PHE A 112 -3.23 7.23 11.90
CA PHE A 112 -3.04 6.35 10.76
C PHE A 112 -1.57 6.27 10.37
N HIS A 113 -1.21 5.24 9.63
CA HIS A 113 0.03 5.16 8.86
C HIS A 113 -0.25 5.50 7.40
N LEU A 114 0.74 6.11 6.76
CA LEU A 114 0.71 6.38 5.33
C LEU A 114 1.54 5.33 4.62
N HIS A 115 0.98 4.75 3.59
CA HIS A 115 1.77 4.02 2.61
C HIS A 115 2.19 4.99 1.51
N ILE A 116 3.50 5.18 1.39
CA ILE A 116 4.11 6.04 0.39
C ILE A 116 5.04 5.20 -0.48
N ILE A 117 5.03 5.47 -1.78
CA ILE A 117 6.04 4.94 -2.70
C ILE A 117 6.89 6.11 -3.18
N TRP A 118 8.18 6.10 -2.86
CA TRP A 118 9.06 7.24 -3.17
C TRP A 118 9.89 7.05 -4.44
N GLN A 119 9.92 5.87 -5.03
CA GLN A 119 10.67 5.60 -6.26
C GLN A 119 9.92 4.60 -7.13
N HIS A 120 10.05 4.72 -8.45
CA HIS A 120 9.68 3.67 -9.40
C HIS A 120 10.58 2.43 -9.25
N LEU A 121 10.66 1.84 -8.06
CA LEU A 121 11.19 0.49 -7.93
C LEU A 121 10.10 -0.45 -8.47
N ARG A 122 10.24 -0.83 -9.74
CA ARG A 122 9.63 -2.05 -10.27
C ARG A 122 10.37 -3.25 -9.65
N GLY A 123 10.23 -3.42 -8.34
CA GLY A 123 10.71 -4.55 -7.58
C GLY A 123 9.56 -5.01 -6.71
N PHE A 124 8.99 -6.15 -7.07
CA PHE A 124 7.99 -6.81 -6.25
C PHE A 124 8.74 -7.46 -5.08
N THR A 125 8.92 -6.73 -3.97
CA THR A 125 9.47 -7.32 -2.74
C THR A 125 8.33 -8.04 -2.05
N PHE A 126 8.39 -9.38 -2.02
CA PHE A 126 7.53 -10.17 -1.15
C PHE A 126 7.93 -9.83 0.31
N PRO A 127 6.98 -9.57 1.23
CA PRO A 127 7.26 -9.48 2.65
C PRO A 127 7.45 -10.90 3.19
N ASP A 128 8.44 -11.59 2.67
CA ASP A 128 8.99 -12.73 3.39
C ASP A 128 10.00 -12.13 4.37
N ALA A 129 9.96 -12.59 5.62
CA ALA A 129 10.88 -12.12 6.63
C ALA A 129 12.30 -12.52 6.21
N ASP A 130 13.27 -11.70 6.58
CA ASP A 130 14.69 -11.97 6.46
C ASP A 130 15.22 -11.54 7.82
N ARG A 131 15.29 -12.50 8.74
CA ARG A 131 15.43 -12.26 10.19
C ARG A 131 16.84 -11.87 10.58
N ASP A 132 17.84 -12.32 9.82
CA ASP A 132 19.25 -12.11 10.09
C ASP A 132 19.94 -11.17 9.07
N ASP A 133 19.24 -10.72 8.03
CA ASP A 133 19.67 -9.71 7.06
C ASP A 133 20.84 -10.20 6.19
N ASP A 134 20.83 -11.51 5.85
CA ASP A 134 21.84 -12.16 5.02
C ASP A 134 21.53 -12.08 3.50
N GLY A 135 20.29 -11.69 3.16
CA GLY A 135 19.79 -11.50 1.80
C GLY A 135 19.03 -12.69 1.22
N VAL A 136 18.85 -13.77 1.97
CA VAL A 136 17.93 -14.89 1.73
C VAL A 136 16.71 -14.71 2.62
N VAL A 137 15.53 -15.09 2.14
CA VAL A 137 14.30 -14.93 2.92
C VAL A 137 14.07 -16.15 3.80
N ASP A 138 13.53 -15.97 5.01
CA ASP A 138 13.22 -17.00 6.01
C ASP A 138 12.52 -18.25 5.43
N GLY A 139 11.69 -18.08 4.40
CA GLY A 139 10.97 -19.19 3.75
C GLY A 139 11.81 -20.02 2.77
N LEU A 140 13.00 -19.55 2.41
CA LEU A 140 13.99 -20.18 1.52
C LEU A 140 15.33 -20.40 2.20
N ASP A 141 15.44 -20.07 3.48
CA ASP A 141 16.64 -20.12 4.29
C ASP A 141 16.55 -21.31 5.28
N GLU A 142 17.51 -22.21 5.24
CA GLU A 142 17.60 -23.34 6.18
C GLU A 142 18.10 -22.90 7.57
N PHE A 143 18.75 -21.74 7.68
CA PHE A 143 19.24 -21.13 8.92
C PHE A 143 18.75 -19.68 9.13
N PRO A 144 17.43 -19.43 9.28
CA PRO A 144 16.83 -18.08 9.34
C PRO A 144 17.22 -17.15 10.52
N ASP A 145 18.19 -17.54 11.33
CA ASP A 145 18.68 -16.74 12.45
C ASP A 145 20.23 -16.65 12.46
N ASP A 146 20.92 -17.17 11.43
CA ASP A 146 22.37 -17.09 11.26
C ASP A 146 22.75 -16.33 9.97
N PRO A 147 23.22 -15.08 10.08
CA PRO A 147 23.52 -14.25 8.91
C PRO A 147 24.71 -14.74 8.06
N ASN A 148 25.33 -15.86 8.41
CA ASN A 148 26.43 -16.45 7.67
C ASN A 148 26.08 -17.80 7.04
N GLU A 149 24.86 -18.31 7.19
CA GLU A 149 24.43 -19.59 6.65
C GLU A 149 23.05 -19.47 6.03
N SER A 150 22.86 -20.02 4.83
CA SER A 150 21.56 -19.96 4.16
C SER A 150 21.13 -21.27 3.50
N ALA A 151 22.00 -22.29 3.50
CA ALA A 151 21.84 -23.53 2.76
C ALA A 151 22.46 -24.70 3.51
N ASP A 152 21.84 -25.87 3.37
CA ASP A 152 22.29 -27.18 3.86
C ASP A 152 22.06 -28.17 2.71
N LEU A 153 23.06 -28.35 1.86
CA LEU A 153 22.90 -29.03 0.57
C LEU A 153 22.69 -30.54 0.73
N ASP A 154 23.23 -31.15 1.77
CA ASP A 154 23.12 -32.59 2.03
C ASP A 154 22.15 -32.96 3.17
N GLY A 155 21.68 -31.97 3.93
CA GLY A 155 20.59 -32.09 4.89
C GLY A 155 21.02 -32.66 6.24
N ASP A 156 22.28 -32.44 6.65
CA ASP A 156 22.80 -32.94 7.92
C ASP A 156 22.63 -31.96 9.11
N GLY A 157 22.18 -30.74 8.82
CA GLY A 157 21.89 -29.70 9.77
C GLY A 157 23.07 -28.76 10.09
N VAL A 158 24.19 -28.87 9.37
CA VAL A 158 25.29 -27.90 9.38
C VAL A 158 25.24 -27.09 8.08
N GLY A 159 25.40 -25.77 8.18
CA GLY A 159 25.32 -24.92 6.99
C GLY A 159 26.52 -25.09 6.06
N ASP A 160 26.28 -24.96 4.75
CA ASP A 160 27.28 -25.15 3.69
C ASP A 160 28.57 -24.32 3.90
N ASN A 161 28.52 -23.17 4.59
CA ASN A 161 29.73 -22.36 4.83
C ASN A 161 30.55 -22.83 6.03
N ALA A 162 29.93 -23.55 6.97
CA ALA A 162 30.56 -24.13 8.16
C ALA A 162 30.91 -25.61 7.98
N ASP A 163 30.30 -26.27 6.99
CA ASP A 163 30.53 -27.67 6.68
C ASP A 163 31.81 -27.89 5.86
N TRP A 164 32.61 -28.87 6.30
CA TRP A 164 33.81 -29.31 5.59
C TRP A 164 33.48 -30.05 4.30
N ALA A 165 32.41 -30.86 4.30
CA ALA A 165 32.00 -31.65 3.16
C ALA A 165 30.52 -31.41 2.79
N PRO A 166 30.17 -30.24 2.18
CA PRO A 166 28.78 -29.81 1.90
C PRO A 166 27.95 -30.70 0.96
N ASN A 167 28.44 -31.87 0.58
CA ASN A 167 27.73 -32.83 -0.27
C ASN A 167 27.71 -34.24 0.34
N ASP A 168 28.24 -34.40 1.56
CA ASP A 168 28.30 -35.66 2.29
C ASP A 168 27.82 -35.47 3.74
N ALA A 169 26.52 -35.70 3.93
CA ALA A 169 25.83 -35.62 5.21
C ALA A 169 26.40 -36.51 6.34
N SER A 170 27.42 -37.32 6.06
CA SER A 170 28.14 -38.11 7.07
C SER A 170 29.40 -37.42 7.62
N GLU A 171 29.81 -36.28 7.07
CA GLU A 171 31.09 -35.63 7.36
C GLU A 171 30.99 -34.10 7.54
N THR A 172 30.45 -33.67 8.69
CA THR A 172 30.38 -32.24 9.09
C THR A 172 31.73 -31.61 9.49
N MET A 173 32.75 -32.42 9.76
CA MET A 173 34.07 -31.99 10.25
C MET A 173 35.15 -32.95 9.75
N ASP A 174 36.29 -32.40 9.33
CA ASP A 174 37.47 -33.17 8.95
C ASP A 174 37.91 -34.11 10.10
N SER A 175 37.66 -35.40 9.90
CA SER A 175 37.93 -36.44 10.90
C SER A 175 39.03 -37.42 10.49
N ASP A 176 39.41 -37.43 9.22
CA ASP A 176 40.37 -38.37 8.65
C ASP A 176 41.47 -37.72 7.78
N ASN A 177 41.49 -36.38 7.71
CA ASN A 177 42.54 -35.56 7.11
C ASN A 177 42.69 -35.76 5.59
N GLU A 178 41.60 -36.15 4.92
CA GLU A 178 41.48 -36.22 3.46
C GLU A 178 41.26 -34.82 2.85
N VAL A 179 41.62 -34.65 1.58
CA VAL A 179 41.60 -33.35 0.85
C VAL A 179 40.75 -33.40 -0.41
#